data_AF-A0A021VUN4-F1
#
_entry.id   AF-A0A021VUN4-F1
#
_cell.length_a   1.000
_cell.length_b   1.000
_cell.length_c   1.000
_cell.angle_alpha   90.00
_cell.angle_beta   90.00
_cell.angle_gamma   90.00
#
_symmetry.space_group_name_H-M   'P 1'
#
loop_
_entity.id
_entity.type
_entity.pdbx_description
1 polymer ?
#
loop_
_entity_poly.entity_id
_entity_poly.type
_entity_poly.pdbx_seq_one_letter_code
_entity_poly.pdbx_strand_id
1 'polypeptide(L)'
;MSNAISSPILPGERAVIPAGTLLRSMNPRHEGLQVAARRRTVVVDHVLRGWVDLWGDHGAGRGLVVLPSIRWPGSGGYWQEAQLTAELLAANGAPALVLPVADPHTLAGLDVEPSGEDGYTNRWLRPA
;
A
#
# COMPACT_ATOMS: atom_id res chain seq x y z
N MET A 1 -2.10 -21.06 -5.66
CA MET A 1 -1.80 -19.78 -6.34
C MET A 1 -1.94 -18.65 -5.31
N SER A 2 -1.26 -17.51 -5.48
CA SER A 2 -1.08 -16.50 -4.42
C SER A 2 -2.13 -15.39 -4.54
N ASN A 3 -2.86 -15.05 -3.46
CA ASN A 3 -3.72 -13.85 -3.36
C ASN A 3 -2.92 -12.55 -3.22
N ALA A 4 -1.64 -12.56 -3.59
CA ALA A 4 -0.71 -11.50 -3.28
C ALA A 4 -0.55 -10.52 -4.42
N ILE A 5 -0.37 -9.25 -4.06
CA ILE A 5 -0.16 -8.14 -4.97
C ILE A 5 1.32 -7.77 -4.90
N SER A 6 1.98 -7.84 -6.05
CA SER A 6 3.41 -7.50 -6.15
C SER A 6 3.59 -5.99 -6.29
N SER A 7 4.62 -5.46 -5.65
CA SER A 7 5.03 -4.07 -5.84
C SER A 7 5.80 -3.93 -7.15
N PRO A 8 5.51 -2.90 -7.96
CA PRO A 8 6.36 -2.53 -9.09
C PRO A 8 7.61 -1.75 -8.69
N ILE A 9 7.68 -1.25 -7.44
CA ILE A 9 8.88 -0.61 -6.87
C ILE A 9 9.63 -1.65 -6.05
N LEU A 10 10.94 -1.79 -6.28
CA LEU A 10 11.77 -2.84 -5.67
C LEU A 10 12.65 -2.31 -4.52
N PRO A 11 13.06 -3.19 -3.59
CA PRO A 11 14.13 -2.88 -2.64
C PRO A 11 15.40 -2.36 -3.33
N GLY A 12 16.01 -1.32 -2.78
CA GLY A 12 17.19 -0.64 -3.31
C GLY A 12 16.88 0.49 -4.30
N GLU A 13 15.66 0.56 -4.83
CA GLU A 13 15.28 1.63 -5.77
C GLU A 13 15.07 2.98 -5.07
N ARG A 14 15.23 4.05 -5.85
CA ARG A 14 14.90 5.40 -5.41
C ARG A 14 13.44 5.69 -5.71
N ALA A 15 12.64 5.88 -4.67
CA ALA A 15 11.25 6.27 -4.79
C ALA A 15 11.05 7.76 -4.44
N VAL A 16 10.30 8.47 -5.27
CA VAL A 16 9.75 9.79 -4.97
C VAL A 16 8.54 9.63 -4.07
N ILE A 17 8.55 10.33 -2.94
CA ILE A 17 7.41 10.53 -2.05
C ILE A 17 6.90 11.96 -2.28
N PRO A 18 5.77 12.16 -2.98
CA PRO A 18 5.16 13.46 -3.15
C PRO A 18 4.78 14.14 -1.83
N ALA A 19 4.63 15.46 -1.87
CA ALA A 19 3.94 16.16 -0.78
C ALA A 19 2.47 15.69 -0.73
N GLY A 20 1.91 15.57 0.46
CA GLY A 20 0.54 15.09 0.66
C GLY A 20 0.40 13.57 0.81
N THR A 21 1.44 12.78 0.51
CA THR A 21 1.44 11.33 0.72
C THR A 21 1.28 11.00 2.21
N LEU A 22 0.41 10.05 2.53
CA LEU A 22 0.26 9.55 3.89
C LEU A 22 1.39 8.57 4.23
N LEU A 23 1.91 8.74 5.43
CA LEU A 23 3.06 8.05 5.95
C LEU A 23 2.70 7.41 7.27
N ARG A 24 3.18 6.19 7.48
CA ARG A 24 3.18 5.58 8.81
C ARG A 24 4.59 5.63 9.36
N SER A 25 4.74 6.07 10.60
CA SER A 25 5.99 6.02 11.34
C SER A 25 5.93 4.89 12.36
N MET A 26 7.00 4.12 12.50
CA MET A 26 7.15 3.15 13.61
C MET A 26 7.75 3.77 14.87
N ASN A 27 7.97 5.09 14.89
CA ASN A 27 8.41 5.77 16.09
C ASN A 27 7.24 5.82 17.10
N PRO A 28 7.38 5.25 18.31
CA PRO A 28 6.31 5.20 19.30
C PRO A 28 5.87 6.60 19.78
N ARG A 29 6.70 7.64 19.59
CA ARG A 29 6.33 9.03 19.90
C ARG A 29 5.51 9.71 18.79
N HIS A 30 5.38 9.06 17.65
CA HIS A 30 4.66 9.56 16.48
C HIS A 30 3.58 8.54 16.12
N GLU A 31 2.55 8.49 16.97
CA GLU A 31 1.39 7.65 16.71
C GLU A 31 0.57 8.19 15.53
N GLY A 32 0.02 7.25 14.74
CA GLY A 32 -0.90 7.55 13.65
C GLY A 32 -0.24 7.86 12.30
N LEU A 33 -1.09 8.30 11.37
CA LEU A 33 -0.71 8.67 10.02
C LEU A 33 -0.21 10.11 9.98
N GLN A 34 0.90 10.33 9.29
CA GLN A 34 1.49 11.64 9.05
C GLN A 34 1.39 11.98 7.57
N VAL A 35 1.21 13.27 7.27
CA VAL A 35 1.23 13.74 5.88
C VAL A 35 2.65 14.20 5.54
N ALA A 36 3.19 13.73 4.42
CA ALA A 36 4.44 14.21 3.87
C ALA A 36 4.32 15.72 3.55
N ALA A 37 4.94 16.57 4.37
CA ALA A 37 4.86 18.02 4.19
C ALA A 37 5.54 18.52 2.90
N ARG A 38 6.53 17.78 2.40
CA ARG A 38 7.30 18.13 1.20
C ARG A 38 7.61 16.89 0.37
N ARG A 39 7.81 17.10 -0.93
CA ARG A 39 8.37 16.09 -1.83
C ARG A 39 9.76 15.68 -1.35
N ARG A 40 10.04 14.38 -1.35
CA ARG A 40 11.37 13.84 -1.04
C ARG A 40 11.63 12.57 -1.83
N THR A 41 12.90 12.22 -1.96
CA THR A 41 13.33 10.96 -2.58
C THR A 41 13.92 10.09 -1.48
N VAL A 42 13.51 8.81 -1.44
CA VAL A 42 13.95 7.83 -0.46
C VAL A 42 14.56 6.64 -1.17
N VAL A 43 15.47 5.93 -0.51
CA VAL A 43 15.93 4.61 -0.96
C VAL A 43 15.04 3.58 -0.27
N VAL A 44 14.35 2.77 -1.05
CA VAL A 44 13.48 1.72 -0.52
C VAL A 44 14.34 0.64 0.11
N ASP A 45 14.07 0.29 1.35
CA ASP A 45 14.77 -0.80 2.04
C ASP A 45 14.05 -2.12 1.84
N HIS A 46 12.72 -2.11 2.00
CA HIS A 46 11.89 -3.28 1.77
C HIS A 46 10.49 -2.92 1.33
N VAL A 47 9.81 -3.93 0.80
CA VAL A 47 8.42 -3.86 0.34
C VAL A 47 7.59 -4.78 1.22
N LEU A 48 6.55 -4.23 1.82
CA LEU A 48 5.48 -5.00 2.44
C LEU A 48 4.51 -5.44 1.35
N ARG A 49 4.29 -6.74 1.28
CA ARG A 49 3.43 -7.35 0.26
C ARG A 49 1.99 -6.87 0.44
N GLY A 50 1.30 -6.58 -0.66
CA GLY A 50 -0.15 -6.42 -0.66
C GLY A 50 -0.83 -7.78 -0.89
N TRP A 51 -2.14 -7.85 -0.63
CA TRP A 51 -2.94 -9.05 -0.91
C TRP A 51 -4.42 -8.70 -1.03
N VAL A 52 -5.21 -9.63 -1.57
CA VAL A 52 -6.68 -9.56 -1.50
C VAL A 52 -7.13 -10.36 -0.28
N ASP A 53 -7.91 -9.73 0.60
CA ASP A 53 -8.57 -10.39 1.73
C ASP A 53 -9.72 -11.26 1.21
N LEU A 54 -9.49 -12.57 1.25
CA LEU A 54 -10.44 -13.59 0.81
C LEU A 54 -11.43 -13.99 1.90
N TRP A 55 -11.09 -13.75 3.17
CA TRP A 55 -11.78 -14.32 4.32
C TRP A 55 -12.59 -13.28 5.08
N GLY A 56 -12.45 -11.99 4.73
CA GLY A 56 -13.12 -10.88 5.39
C GLY A 56 -12.62 -10.67 6.81
N ASP A 57 -11.36 -11.04 7.09
CA ASP A 57 -10.76 -10.92 8.42
C ASP A 57 -10.52 -9.46 8.83
N HIS A 58 -10.59 -8.53 7.87
CA HIS A 58 -10.53 -7.08 8.12
C HIS A 58 -11.91 -6.42 8.32
N GLY A 59 -12.99 -7.20 8.41
CA GLY A 59 -14.34 -6.67 8.74
C GLY A 59 -14.97 -5.76 7.67
N ALA A 60 -14.34 -5.66 6.50
CA ALA A 60 -14.81 -4.84 5.36
C ALA A 60 -15.67 -5.63 4.35
N GLY A 61 -15.97 -6.90 4.62
CA GLY A 61 -16.59 -7.83 3.67
C GLY A 61 -15.56 -8.61 2.84
N ARG A 62 -16.02 -9.62 2.09
CA ARG A 62 -15.16 -10.44 1.23
C ARG A 62 -14.84 -9.67 -0.05
N GLY A 63 -13.60 -9.20 -0.21
CA GLY A 63 -13.17 -8.44 -1.41
C GLY A 63 -12.21 -7.26 -1.17
N LEU A 64 -11.71 -7.06 0.06
CA LEU A 64 -10.82 -5.93 0.37
C LEU A 64 -9.42 -6.12 -0.22
N VAL A 65 -8.94 -5.13 -0.97
CA VAL A 65 -7.57 -5.05 -1.48
C VAL A 65 -6.66 -4.39 -0.45
N VAL A 66 -5.74 -5.16 0.12
CA VAL A 66 -4.64 -4.66 0.95
C VAL A 66 -3.50 -4.21 0.05
N LEU A 67 -3.28 -2.89 -0.04
CA LEU A 67 -2.25 -2.30 -0.88
C LEU A 67 -0.85 -2.64 -0.33
N PRO A 68 0.13 -2.97 -1.21
CA PRO A 68 1.53 -3.06 -0.81
C PRO A 68 2.04 -1.72 -0.28
N SER A 69 3.12 -1.75 0.50
CA SER A 69 3.78 -0.55 1.00
C SER A 69 5.28 -0.62 0.81
N ILE A 70 5.91 0.50 0.50
CA ILE A 70 7.37 0.64 0.56
C ILE A 70 7.78 1.13 1.95
N ARG A 71 8.89 0.62 2.48
CA ARG A 71 9.45 1.01 3.77
C ARG A 71 10.91 1.44 3.61
N TRP A 72 11.30 2.48 4.35
CA TRP A 72 12.67 3.02 4.35
C TRP A 72 13.05 3.55 5.74
N PRO A 73 14.34 3.74 6.02
CA PRO A 73 14.79 4.32 7.29
C PRO A 73 14.31 5.78 7.44
N GLY A 74 13.58 6.05 8.52
CA GLY A 74 13.16 7.38 8.93
C GLY A 74 14.11 8.04 9.92
N SER A 75 13.64 9.11 10.56
CA SER A 75 14.41 9.79 11.61
C SER A 75 14.46 8.98 12.91
N GLY A 76 15.58 9.06 13.62
CA GLY A 76 15.74 8.45 14.94
C GLY A 76 15.87 6.92 14.93
N GLY A 77 16.23 6.31 13.79
CA GLY A 77 16.39 4.87 13.66
C GLY A 77 15.08 4.09 13.49
N TYR A 78 13.95 4.79 13.34
CA TYR A 78 12.64 4.17 13.13
C TYR A 78 12.30 4.08 11.65
N TRP A 79 11.49 3.10 11.30
CA TRP A 79 11.02 2.94 9.93
C TRP A 79 9.90 3.92 9.58
N GLN A 80 9.87 4.31 8.30
CA GLN A 80 8.74 4.99 7.67
C GLN A 80 8.20 4.18 6.51
N GLU A 81 6.88 4.23 6.33
CA GLU A 81 6.16 3.50 5.28
C GLU A 81 5.28 4.45 4.46
N ALA A 82 5.09 4.10 3.19
CA ALA A 82 4.02 4.64 2.34
C ALA A 82 3.35 3.52 1.56
N GLN A 83 2.01 3.53 1.54
CA GLN A 83 1.22 2.65 0.67
C GLN A 83 1.42 3.02 -0.80
N LEU A 84 1.47 2.00 -1.66
CA LEU A 84 1.55 2.15 -3.11
C LEU A 84 0.17 2.48 -3.70
N THR A 85 -0.28 3.71 -3.46
CA THR A 85 -1.48 4.24 -4.12
C THR A 85 -1.22 4.58 -5.57
N ALA A 86 -2.29 4.79 -6.35
CA ALA A 86 -2.18 5.20 -7.76
C ALA A 86 -1.37 6.49 -7.93
N GLU A 87 -1.52 7.46 -7.02
CA GLU A 87 -0.78 8.73 -7.08
C GLU A 87 0.71 8.54 -6.79
N LEU A 88 1.05 7.65 -5.84
CA LEU A 88 2.45 7.36 -5.53
C LEU A 88 3.11 6.63 -6.72
N LEU A 89 2.41 5.68 -7.34
CA LEU A 89 2.91 4.96 -8.52
C LEU A 89 3.10 5.90 -9.71
N ALA A 90 2.10 6.75 -9.98
CA ALA A 90 2.19 7.76 -11.04
C ALA A 90 3.36 8.73 -10.82
N ALA A 91 3.59 9.17 -9.58
CA ALA A 91 4.72 10.04 -9.25
C ALA A 91 6.10 9.41 -9.45
N ASN A 92 6.16 8.08 -9.51
CA ASN A 92 7.37 7.29 -9.74
C ASN A 92 7.49 6.77 -11.18
N GLY A 93 6.52 7.06 -12.06
CA GLY A 93 6.47 6.47 -13.40
C GLY A 93 6.31 4.95 -13.37
N ALA A 94 5.82 4.39 -12.27
CA ALA A 94 5.61 2.97 -12.10
C ALA A 94 4.24 2.57 -12.67
N PRO A 95 4.10 1.34 -13.20
CA PRO A 95 2.81 0.85 -13.65
C PRO A 95 1.82 0.73 -12.49
N ALA A 96 0.53 0.73 -12.81
CA ALA A 96 -0.53 0.45 -11.84
C ALA A 96 -0.35 -0.95 -11.23
N LEU A 97 -0.84 -1.14 -10.00
CA LEU A 97 -0.84 -2.46 -9.37
C LEU A 97 -1.68 -3.43 -10.19
N VAL A 98 -1.12 -4.62 -10.41
CA VAL A 98 -1.86 -5.73 -11.02
C VAL A 98 -2.52 -6.51 -9.89
N LEU A 99 -3.84 -6.49 -9.85
CA LEU A 99 -4.63 -7.29 -8.93
C LEU A 99 -4.70 -8.74 -9.45
N PRO A 100 -4.70 -9.75 -8.55
CA PRO A 100 -4.90 -11.13 -8.96
C PRO A 100 -6.28 -11.29 -9.62
N VAL A 101 -6.32 -11.96 -10.77
CA VAL A 101 -7.57 -12.22 -11.50
C VAL A 101 -8.45 -13.15 -10.67
N ALA A 102 -9.75 -12.84 -10.62
CA ALA A 102 -10.74 -13.70 -10.02
C ALA A 102 -10.92 -14.99 -10.84
N ASP A 103 -10.15 -16.02 -10.52
CA ASP A 103 -10.47 -17.36 -11.00
C ASP A 103 -11.48 -18.06 -10.04
N PRO A 104 -12.37 -18.92 -10.55
CA PRO A 104 -13.39 -19.61 -9.75
C PRO A 104 -12.86 -20.62 -8.72
N HIS A 105 -11.55 -20.82 -8.62
CA HIS A 105 -10.89 -21.69 -7.66
C HIS A 105 -10.06 -20.91 -6.62
N THR A 106 -9.74 -19.64 -6.89
CA THR A 106 -8.86 -18.80 -6.07
C THR A 106 -9.62 -17.65 -5.40
N LEU A 107 -10.56 -17.03 -6.11
CA LEU A 107 -11.44 -15.95 -5.60
C LEU A 107 -12.91 -16.37 -5.56
N ALA A 108 -13.19 -17.68 -5.56
CA ALA A 108 -14.50 -18.32 -5.65
C ALA A 108 -15.55 -17.90 -4.60
N GLY A 109 -15.20 -17.04 -3.65
CA GLY A 109 -16.05 -16.62 -2.53
C GLY A 109 -16.02 -15.12 -2.27
N LEU A 110 -15.52 -14.32 -3.21
CA LEU A 110 -15.63 -12.88 -3.11
C LEU A 110 -17.05 -12.44 -3.47
N ASP A 111 -17.66 -11.63 -2.61
CA ASP A 111 -19.00 -11.10 -2.83
C ASP A 111 -18.97 -9.95 -3.86
N VAL A 112 -17.80 -9.31 -4.04
CA VAL A 112 -17.54 -8.28 -5.05
C VAL A 112 -16.15 -8.48 -5.68
N GLU A 113 -16.00 -8.12 -6.95
CA GLU A 113 -14.71 -8.15 -7.65
C GLU A 113 -13.71 -7.17 -6.99
N PRO A 114 -12.48 -7.60 -6.66
CA PRO A 114 -11.48 -6.71 -6.08
C PRO A 114 -11.14 -5.57 -7.03
N SER A 115 -11.12 -4.35 -6.50
CA SER A 115 -10.81 -3.15 -7.27
C SER A 115 -9.79 -2.26 -6.55
N GLY A 116 -9.06 -1.46 -7.33
CA GLY A 116 -8.19 -0.41 -6.82
C GLY A 116 -8.94 0.88 -6.45
N GLU A 117 -10.26 0.89 -6.61
CA GLU A 117 -11.12 2.04 -6.34
C GLU A 117 -11.36 2.28 -4.83
N ASP A 118 -11.82 3.49 -4.52
CA ASP A 118 -12.16 3.88 -3.14
C ASP A 118 -13.30 2.98 -2.61
N GLY A 119 -13.17 2.52 -1.35
CA GLY A 119 -14.09 1.58 -0.73
C GLY A 119 -13.75 0.10 -0.97
N TYR A 120 -12.91 -0.21 -1.95
CA TYR A 120 -12.43 -1.58 -2.23
C TYR A 120 -11.00 -1.84 -1.74
N THR A 121 -10.30 -0.81 -1.28
CA THR A 121 -8.91 -0.88 -0.83
C THR A 121 -8.79 -0.50 0.65
N ASN A 122 -7.72 -0.95 1.31
CA ASN A 122 -7.34 -0.49 2.64
C ASN A 122 -6.55 0.85 2.61
N ARG A 123 -6.82 1.67 1.60
CA ARG A 123 -6.14 2.95 1.40
C ARG A 123 -6.23 3.78 2.68
N TRP A 124 -5.08 4.23 3.16
CA TRP A 124 -5.02 5.14 4.30
C TRP A 124 -5.75 6.42 3.95
N LEU A 125 -6.70 6.80 4.79
CA LEU A 125 -7.44 8.05 4.68
C LEU A 125 -6.83 9.06 5.65
N ARG A 126 -6.93 10.35 5.30
CA ARG A 126 -6.59 11.39 6.27
C ARG A 126 -7.54 11.26 7.47
N PRO A 127 -7.05 11.40 8.70
CA PRO A 127 -7.93 11.66 9.84
C PRO A 127 -8.78 12.89 9.52
N ALA A 128 -10.09 12.80 9.78
CA ALA A 128 -11.03 13.90 9.62
C ALA A 128 -10.68 15.09 10.54
#